data_AF-A0A1L9TX98-F1
#
_entry.id   AF-A0A1L9TX98-F1
#
_cell.length_a   1.000
_cell.length_b   1.000
_cell.length_c   1.000
_cell.angle_alpha   90.00
_cell.angle_beta   90.00
_cell.angle_gamma   90.00
#
_symmetry.space_group_name_H-M   'P 1'
#
loop_
_entity.id
_entity.type
_entity.pdbx_description
1 polymer ?
#
loop_
_entity_poly.entity_id
_entity_poly.type
_entity_poly.pdbx_seq_one_letter_code
_entity_poly.pdbx_strand_id
1 'polypeptide(L)'
;MRFNDGAVDSRGRLWAGAMNDPKVQSPVDEGVLFRLDPDLKLNRMVEELTIPNGIGWNDTNDTMYLTDSPTGRIFAFDFDESTGGISNRRVHFDIGEPKEPDGFAIDVEGCIWSAVYGGGKVIRISPDGKVIGEILLPTRNITCPAFVGTELFITTAKDDTNDDQFPESISHGGHLYKVDVGVRGQSRYEFRINQ
;
A
#
# COMPACT_ATOMS: atom_id res chain seq x y z
N MET A 1 -3.99 -12.88 -14.70
CA MET A 1 -4.18 -11.88 -13.62
C MET A 1 -3.73 -12.49 -12.31
N ARG A 2 -2.99 -11.71 -11.51
CA ARG A 2 -2.51 -12.05 -10.17
C ARG A 2 -3.03 -10.98 -9.20
N PHE A 3 -3.64 -11.39 -8.08
CA PHE A 3 -3.92 -10.44 -6.99
C PHE A 3 -2.63 -10.05 -6.29
N ASN A 4 -2.52 -8.80 -5.89
CA ASN A 4 -1.31 -8.22 -5.31
C ASN A 4 -1.53 -7.83 -3.85
N ASP A 5 -1.97 -6.60 -3.57
CA ASP A 5 -2.26 -6.12 -2.21
C ASP A 5 -3.78 -5.99 -1.97
N GLY A 6 -4.16 -5.95 -0.69
CA GLY A 6 -5.56 -5.84 -0.29
C GLY A 6 -5.78 -5.36 1.14
N ALA A 7 -6.92 -4.72 1.34
CA ALA A 7 -7.34 -4.20 2.63
C ALA A 7 -8.86 -4.32 2.80
N VAL A 8 -9.33 -4.17 4.04
CA VAL A 8 -10.76 -4.22 4.37
C VAL A 8 -11.21 -2.87 4.88
N ASP A 9 -12.33 -2.36 4.36
CA ASP A 9 -12.91 -1.10 4.80
C ASP A 9 -13.79 -1.23 6.06
N SER A 10 -14.26 -0.10 6.58
CA SER A 10 -15.07 -0.03 7.81
C SER A 10 -16.38 -0.80 7.76
N ARG A 11 -16.87 -1.14 6.56
CA ARG A 11 -18.08 -1.94 6.35
C ARG A 11 -17.80 -3.43 6.13
N GLY A 12 -16.54 -3.84 6.22
CA GLY A 12 -16.13 -5.23 6.09
C GLY A 12 -16.09 -5.70 4.65
N ARG A 13 -15.94 -4.81 3.67
CA ARG A 13 -15.74 -5.16 2.25
C ARG A 13 -14.25 -5.39 1.99
N LEU A 14 -13.91 -6.46 1.28
CA LEU A 14 -12.52 -6.76 0.91
C LEU A 14 -12.18 -6.05 -0.41
N TRP A 15 -11.15 -5.21 -0.40
CA TRP A 15 -10.59 -4.56 -1.57
C TRP A 15 -9.28 -5.23 -1.95
N ALA A 16 -9.10 -5.58 -3.22
CA ALA A 16 -7.90 -6.27 -3.68
C ALA A 16 -7.51 -5.82 -5.09
N GLY A 17 -6.27 -5.39 -5.23
CA GLY A 17 -5.67 -5.01 -6.50
C GLY A 17 -5.25 -6.25 -7.29
N ALA A 18 -5.53 -6.26 -8.59
CA ALA A 18 -5.04 -7.26 -9.52
C ALA A 18 -4.14 -6.61 -10.57
N MET A 19 -3.13 -7.36 -11.02
CA MET A 19 -2.17 -6.95 -12.03
C MET A 19 -1.90 -8.08 -13.03
N ASN A 20 -1.19 -7.77 -14.11
CA ASN A 20 -0.57 -8.80 -14.95
C ASN A 20 0.47 -9.58 -14.15
N ASP A 21 0.64 -10.86 -14.44
CA ASP A 21 1.65 -11.66 -13.75
C ASP A 21 3.04 -11.32 -14.33
N PRO A 22 3.98 -10.77 -13.55
CA PRO A 22 5.30 -10.39 -14.05
C PRO A 22 6.13 -11.58 -14.54
N LYS A 23 5.73 -12.83 -14.20
CA LYS A 23 6.34 -14.05 -14.75
C LYS A 23 5.88 -14.37 -16.17
N VAL A 24 4.80 -13.74 -16.63
CA VAL A 24 4.21 -13.96 -17.95
C VAL A 24 4.52 -12.80 -18.89
N GLN A 25 4.39 -11.56 -18.40
CA GLN A 25 4.70 -10.36 -19.17
C GLN A 25 5.08 -9.20 -18.26
N SER A 26 5.76 -8.19 -18.81
CA SER A 26 6.00 -6.94 -18.09
C SER A 26 4.68 -6.28 -17.66
N PRO A 27 4.65 -5.59 -16.51
CA PRO A 27 3.49 -4.82 -16.08
C PRO A 27 3.02 -3.82 -17.14
N VAL A 28 1.71 -3.76 -17.34
CA VAL A 28 1.02 -2.81 -18.22
C VAL A 28 -0.21 -2.27 -17.48
N ASP A 29 -0.87 -1.26 -18.02
CA ASP A 29 -2.05 -0.57 -17.48
C ASP A 29 -3.36 -1.38 -17.64
N GLU A 30 -3.31 -2.67 -17.34
CA GLU A 30 -4.49 -3.58 -17.36
C GLU A 30 -4.91 -4.03 -15.95
N GLY A 31 -4.25 -3.51 -14.92
CA GLY A 31 -4.57 -3.77 -13.52
C GLY A 31 -5.92 -3.17 -13.11
N VAL A 32 -6.55 -3.83 -12.13
CA VAL A 32 -7.89 -3.49 -11.65
C VAL A 32 -7.95 -3.59 -10.14
N LEU A 33 -8.54 -2.60 -9.49
CA LEU A 33 -8.93 -2.69 -8.08
C LEU A 33 -10.34 -3.27 -8.01
N PHE A 34 -10.48 -4.40 -7.32
CA PHE A 34 -11.76 -5.04 -7.05
C PHE A 34 -12.24 -4.77 -5.63
N ARG A 35 -13.55 -4.81 -5.43
CA ARG A 35 -14.21 -4.82 -4.13
C ARG A 35 -15.18 -5.99 -4.04
N LEU A 36 -14.98 -6.86 -3.05
CA LEU A 36 -15.87 -7.96 -2.69
C LEU A 36 -16.74 -7.52 -1.51
N ASP A 37 -18.04 -7.47 -1.74
CA ASP A 37 -19.04 -7.12 -0.73
C ASP A 37 -19.35 -8.31 0.20
N PRO A 38 -19.93 -8.09 1.40
CA PRO A 38 -20.29 -9.17 2.33
C PRO A 38 -21.29 -10.19 1.78
N ASP A 39 -22.04 -9.85 0.73
CA ASP A 39 -22.91 -10.78 0.00
C ASP A 39 -22.18 -11.54 -1.13
N LEU A 40 -20.84 -11.43 -1.16
CA LEU A 40 -19.94 -12.01 -2.15
C LEU A 40 -20.07 -11.42 -3.56
N LYS A 41 -20.74 -10.28 -3.73
CA LYS A 41 -20.74 -9.56 -5.00
C LYS A 41 -19.38 -8.92 -5.24
N LEU A 42 -18.78 -9.25 -6.38
CA LEU A 42 -17.51 -8.68 -6.84
C LEU A 42 -17.78 -7.48 -7.76
N ASN A 43 -17.16 -6.34 -7.45
CA ASN A 43 -17.26 -5.10 -8.20
C ASN A 43 -15.87 -4.65 -8.68
N ARG A 44 -15.81 -4.07 -9.89
CA ARG A 44 -14.61 -3.42 -10.44
C ARG A 44 -14.68 -1.93 -10.09
N MET A 45 -13.66 -1.41 -9.41
CA MET A 45 -13.72 -0.08 -8.80
C MET A 45 -12.80 0.92 -9.47
N VAL A 46 -11.59 0.50 -9.82
CA VAL A 46 -10.61 1.31 -10.56
C VAL A 46 -9.99 0.42 -11.62
N GLU A 47 -9.92 0.90 -12.85
CA GLU A 47 -9.25 0.22 -13.96
C GLU A 47 -8.03 1.04 -14.40
N GLU A 48 -7.26 0.52 -15.36
CA GLU A 48 -6.06 1.17 -15.89
C GLU A 48 -5.00 1.44 -14.81
N LEU A 49 -4.80 0.46 -13.92
CA LEU A 49 -3.73 0.44 -12.92
C LEU A 49 -2.55 -0.39 -13.45
N THR A 50 -1.33 -0.11 -12.99
CA THR A 50 -0.16 -0.93 -13.39
C THR A 50 0.17 -1.99 -12.34
N ILE A 51 0.47 -1.56 -11.11
CA ILE A 51 0.72 -2.44 -9.96
C ILE A 51 0.03 -1.82 -8.73
N PRO A 52 -1.26 -2.14 -8.50
CA PRO A 52 -1.95 -1.69 -7.30
C PRO A 52 -1.35 -2.35 -6.06
N ASN A 53 -0.92 -1.50 -5.12
CA ASN A 53 -0.38 -1.91 -3.83
C ASN A 53 -1.20 -1.28 -2.70
N GLY A 54 -0.58 -0.52 -1.78
CA GLY A 54 -1.20 -0.05 -0.56
C GLY A 54 -2.62 0.49 -0.75
N ILE A 55 -3.55 -0.01 0.08
CA ILE A 55 -4.95 0.41 0.14
C ILE A 55 -5.28 0.75 1.59
N GLY A 56 -5.98 1.87 1.82
CA GLY A 56 -6.44 2.25 3.14
C GLY A 56 -7.41 3.42 3.12
N TRP A 57 -7.97 3.76 4.28
CA TRP A 57 -8.94 4.83 4.46
C TRP A 57 -8.50 5.74 5.60
N ASN A 58 -8.87 7.01 5.54
CA ASN A 58 -8.70 7.89 6.69
C ASN A 58 -9.68 7.54 7.83
N ASP A 59 -9.44 8.08 9.02
CA ASP A 59 -10.20 7.75 10.23
C ASP A 59 -11.69 8.13 10.12
N THR A 60 -12.01 9.19 9.37
CA THR A 60 -13.40 9.62 9.11
C THR A 60 -14.12 8.78 8.06
N ASN A 61 -13.43 7.84 7.40
CA ASN A 61 -13.96 7.00 6.33
C ASN A 61 -14.64 7.80 5.21
N ASP A 62 -14.06 8.95 4.84
CA ASP A 62 -14.51 9.78 3.71
C ASP A 62 -13.47 9.85 2.58
N THR A 63 -12.27 9.32 2.80
CA THR A 63 -11.19 9.29 1.81
C THR A 63 -10.56 7.91 1.76
N MET A 64 -10.45 7.34 0.55
CA MET A 64 -9.67 6.13 0.28
C MET A 64 -8.34 6.51 -0.38
N TYR A 65 -7.26 5.84 0.00
CA TYR A 65 -5.95 5.94 -0.62
C TYR A 65 -5.60 4.64 -1.37
N LEU A 66 -4.93 4.78 -2.51
CA LEU A 66 -4.46 3.67 -3.33
C LEU A 66 -3.10 3.98 -3.93
N THR A 67 -2.13 3.09 -3.74
CA THR A 67 -0.84 3.14 -4.44
C THR A 67 -0.94 2.49 -5.82
N ASP A 68 -0.40 3.15 -6.85
CA ASP A 68 -0.05 2.51 -8.13
C ASP A 68 1.46 2.66 -8.38
N SER A 69 2.19 1.60 -8.07
CA SER A 69 3.64 1.64 -7.79
C SER A 69 4.48 2.23 -8.93
N PRO A 70 4.33 1.81 -10.19
CA PRO A 70 5.16 2.29 -11.30
C PRO A 70 4.85 3.74 -11.70
N THR A 71 3.72 4.30 -11.22
CA THR A 71 3.41 5.71 -11.44
C THR A 71 4.10 6.62 -10.43
N GLY A 72 4.73 6.07 -9.40
CA GLY A 72 5.34 6.82 -8.30
C GLY A 72 4.32 7.47 -7.36
N ARG A 73 3.02 7.13 -7.48
CA ARG A 73 1.92 7.90 -6.86
C ARG A 73 1.07 7.09 -5.91
N ILE A 74 0.63 7.80 -4.87
CA ILE A 74 -0.51 7.44 -4.03
C ILE A 74 -1.67 8.35 -4.41
N PHE A 75 -2.76 7.76 -4.87
CA PHE A 75 -3.99 8.45 -5.19
C PHE A 75 -4.91 8.54 -3.96
N ALA A 76 -5.71 9.59 -3.89
CA ALA A 76 -6.86 9.70 -3.00
C ALA A 76 -8.16 9.73 -3.81
N PHE A 77 -9.23 9.24 -3.20
CA PHE A 77 -10.59 9.23 -3.72
C PHE A 77 -11.54 9.68 -2.62
N ASP A 78 -12.58 10.40 -2.99
CA ASP A 78 -13.71 10.60 -2.09
C ASP A 78 -14.43 9.26 -1.94
N PHE A 79 -14.66 8.83 -0.71
CA PHE A 79 -15.22 7.53 -0.36
C PHE A 79 -16.58 7.69 0.30
N ASP A 80 -17.59 7.06 -0.27
CA ASP A 80 -18.90 6.92 0.36
C ASP A 80 -18.91 5.64 1.19
N GLU A 81 -18.75 5.77 2.50
CA GLU A 81 -18.73 4.62 3.42
C GLU A 81 -19.95 3.71 3.24
N SER A 82 -21.14 4.30 3.04
CA SER A 82 -22.42 3.60 3.03
C SER A 82 -22.57 2.69 1.81
N THR A 83 -22.15 3.16 0.63
CA THR A 83 -22.26 2.41 -0.63
C THR A 83 -20.96 1.74 -1.05
N GLY A 84 -19.83 2.22 -0.52
CA GLY A 84 -18.48 1.86 -0.91
C GLY A 84 -18.07 2.43 -2.25
N GLY A 85 -18.83 3.42 -2.75
CA GLY A 85 -18.50 4.15 -3.95
C GLY A 85 -17.25 4.98 -3.74
N ILE A 86 -16.47 5.14 -4.80
CA ILE A 86 -15.33 6.04 -4.85
C ILE A 86 -15.49 7.01 -6.02
N SER A 87 -15.02 8.24 -5.85
CA SER A 87 -15.06 9.28 -6.89
C SER A 87 -13.89 10.25 -6.73
N ASN A 88 -13.77 11.22 -7.65
CA ASN A 88 -12.81 12.33 -7.55
C ASN A 88 -11.34 11.89 -7.32
N ARG A 89 -10.87 10.93 -8.13
CA ARG A 89 -9.46 10.48 -8.14
C ARG A 89 -8.53 11.68 -8.26
N ARG A 90 -7.61 11.82 -7.30
CA ARG A 90 -6.59 12.87 -7.27
C ARG A 90 -5.26 12.32 -6.77
N VAL A 91 -4.16 12.94 -7.17
CA VAL A 91 -2.84 12.61 -6.60
C VAL A 91 -2.79 13.16 -5.18
N HIS A 92 -2.58 12.29 -4.19
CA HIS A 92 -2.33 12.70 -2.81
C HIS A 92 -0.83 12.88 -2.56
N PHE A 93 -0.02 11.96 -3.11
CA PHE A 93 1.42 12.00 -3.00
C PHE A 93 2.06 11.51 -4.31
N ASP A 94 3.14 12.15 -4.71
CA ASP A 94 4.00 11.76 -5.83
C ASP A 94 5.45 11.76 -5.31
N ILE A 95 6.09 10.60 -5.35
CA ILE A 95 7.46 10.44 -4.81
C ILE A 95 8.53 10.94 -5.79
N GLY A 96 8.18 11.13 -7.06
CA GLY A 96 9.10 11.36 -8.16
C GLY A 96 9.89 10.11 -8.59
N GLU A 97 10.77 10.29 -9.57
CA GLU A 97 11.59 9.20 -10.12
C GLU A 97 12.95 9.10 -9.40
N PRO A 98 13.54 7.89 -9.21
CA PRO A 98 13.10 6.57 -9.68
C PRO A 98 12.68 5.63 -8.53
N LYS A 99 11.57 5.90 -7.82
CA LYS A 99 11.20 5.12 -6.63
C LYS A 99 9.72 4.72 -6.67
N GLU A 100 9.44 3.48 -6.28
CA GLU A 100 8.08 2.94 -6.32
C GLU A 100 7.51 2.88 -4.89
N PRO A 101 6.44 3.64 -4.57
CA PRO A 101 5.67 3.38 -3.36
C PRO A 101 5.04 2.00 -3.48
N ASP A 102 5.01 1.25 -2.38
CA ASP A 102 4.47 -0.11 -2.34
C ASP A 102 3.28 -0.14 -1.35
N GLY A 103 3.25 -1.08 -0.40
CA GLY A 103 2.29 -1.11 0.70
C GLY A 103 2.45 0.07 1.66
N PHE A 104 1.36 0.42 2.35
CA PHE A 104 1.39 1.43 3.41
C PHE A 104 0.49 1.08 4.60
N ALA A 105 0.70 1.77 5.71
CA ALA A 105 -0.21 1.79 6.86
C ALA A 105 -0.51 3.23 7.29
N ILE A 106 -1.61 3.45 7.99
CA ILE A 106 -2.04 4.79 8.43
C ILE A 106 -2.02 4.84 9.96
N ASP A 107 -1.46 5.92 10.52
CA ASP A 107 -1.45 6.17 11.96
C ASP A 107 -2.67 6.97 12.42
N VAL A 108 -2.88 7.05 13.74
CA VAL A 108 -4.01 7.78 14.34
C VAL A 108 -3.97 9.29 14.13
N GLU A 109 -2.86 9.84 13.62
CA GLU A 109 -2.74 11.24 13.22
C GLU A 109 -3.08 11.45 11.73
N GLY A 110 -3.48 10.38 11.03
CA GLY A 110 -3.82 10.41 9.61
C GLY A 110 -2.60 10.42 8.69
N CYS A 111 -1.40 10.14 9.20
CA CYS A 111 -0.21 10.07 8.35
C CYS A 111 -0.08 8.68 7.70
N ILE A 112 0.30 8.67 6.42
CA ILE A 112 0.58 7.45 5.66
C ILE A 112 2.05 7.09 5.85
N TRP A 113 2.32 5.88 6.32
CA TRP A 113 3.64 5.26 6.37
C TRP A 113 3.79 4.36 5.15
N SER A 114 4.44 4.85 4.10
CA SER A 114 4.57 4.16 2.81
C SER A 114 5.94 3.51 2.67
N ALA A 115 5.96 2.21 2.37
CA ALA A 115 7.17 1.52 1.94
C ALA A 115 7.61 2.02 0.57
N VAL A 116 8.92 2.12 0.37
CA VAL A 116 9.51 2.53 -0.89
C VAL A 116 10.37 1.38 -1.43
N TYR A 117 9.83 0.65 -2.41
CA TYR A 117 10.51 -0.45 -3.06
C TYR A 117 11.72 0.07 -3.86
N GLY A 118 12.87 -0.61 -3.73
CA GLY A 118 14.17 -0.13 -4.21
C GLY A 118 14.73 1.09 -3.45
N GLY A 119 13.97 1.71 -2.55
CA GLY A 119 14.33 2.96 -1.86
C GLY A 119 14.99 2.78 -0.49
N GLY A 120 14.93 1.57 0.08
CA GLY A 120 15.53 1.23 1.38
C GLY A 120 14.96 1.98 2.57
N LYS A 121 13.69 2.40 2.46
CA LYS A 121 13.04 3.17 3.51
C LYS A 121 11.53 3.03 3.55
N VAL A 122 10.97 3.39 4.70
CA VAL A 122 9.57 3.77 4.88
C VAL A 122 9.53 5.28 5.05
N ILE A 123 8.65 5.98 4.34
CA ILE A 123 8.41 7.42 4.49
C ILE A 123 7.10 7.68 5.22
N ARG A 124 7.08 8.69 6.10
CA ARG A 124 5.87 9.17 6.77
C ARG A 124 5.37 10.41 6.03
N ILE A 125 4.17 10.34 5.48
CA ILE A 125 3.51 11.38 4.69
C ILE A 125 2.37 11.97 5.53
N SER A 126 2.37 13.28 5.74
CA SER A 126 1.32 14.00 6.46
C SER A 126 -0.03 13.95 5.71
N PRO A 127 -1.17 14.26 6.35
CA PRO A 127 -2.46 14.40 5.68
C PRO A 127 -2.48 15.40 4.51
N ASP A 128 -1.56 16.37 4.48
CA ASP A 128 -1.38 17.32 3.37
C ASP A 128 -0.48 16.82 2.24
N GLY A 129 -0.07 15.55 2.25
CA GLY A 129 0.78 14.95 1.20
C GLY A 129 2.27 15.32 1.28
N LYS A 130 2.79 15.71 2.45
CA LYS A 130 4.21 16.08 2.64
C LYS A 130 4.96 15.00 3.40
N VAL A 131 6.18 14.68 2.96
CA VAL A 131 7.08 13.82 3.75
C VAL A 131 7.54 14.57 5.00
N ILE A 132 7.27 13.98 6.17
CA ILE A 132 7.59 14.55 7.50
C ILE A 132 8.46 13.62 8.35
N GLY A 133 8.86 12.47 7.82
CA GLY A 133 9.77 11.54 8.49
C GLY A 133 10.15 10.36 7.59
N GLU A 134 11.19 9.65 7.98
CA GLU A 134 11.61 8.42 7.31
C GLU A 134 12.28 7.44 8.28
N ILE A 135 12.18 6.15 7.95
CA ILE A 135 12.88 5.03 8.58
C ILE A 135 13.78 4.43 7.51
N LEU A 136 15.09 4.40 7.75
CA LEU A 136 16.05 3.75 6.86
C LEU A 136 16.25 2.29 7.28
N LEU A 137 16.34 1.40 6.30
CA LEU A 137 16.53 -0.04 6.50
C LEU A 137 17.76 -0.53 5.72
N PRO A 138 18.43 -1.61 6.18
CA PRO A 138 19.67 -2.12 5.57
C PRO A 138 19.41 -2.97 4.31
N THR A 139 18.23 -2.85 3.70
CA THR A 139 17.87 -3.51 2.43
C THR A 139 16.96 -2.58 1.64
N ARG A 140 16.98 -2.67 0.32
CA ARG A 140 16.32 -1.70 -0.56
C ARG A 140 14.85 -2.02 -0.88
N ASN A 141 14.49 -3.30 -0.90
CA ASN A 141 13.17 -3.75 -1.35
C ASN A 141 12.18 -3.80 -0.19
N ILE A 142 11.81 -2.62 0.31
CA ILE A 142 10.80 -2.49 1.37
C ILE A 142 9.42 -2.65 0.75
N THR A 143 8.59 -3.55 1.28
CA THR A 143 7.32 -3.92 0.62
C THR A 143 6.09 -3.41 1.36
N CYS A 144 5.94 -3.67 2.65
CA CYS A 144 4.73 -3.23 3.36
C CYS A 144 4.98 -3.02 4.86
N PRO A 145 4.59 -1.87 5.43
CA PRO A 145 4.53 -1.67 6.87
C PRO A 145 3.15 -2.03 7.43
N ALA A 146 3.11 -2.53 8.66
CA ALA A 146 1.89 -2.78 9.41
C ALA A 146 2.08 -2.40 10.88
N PHE A 147 1.08 -1.72 11.46
CA PHE A 147 1.12 -1.34 12.86
C PHE A 147 0.73 -2.48 13.81
N VAL A 148 1.45 -2.58 14.92
CA VAL A 148 1.08 -3.31 16.14
C VAL A 148 1.31 -2.37 17.33
N GLY A 149 0.25 -1.72 17.81
CA GLY A 149 0.39 -0.65 18.79
C GLY A 149 1.16 0.53 18.19
N THR A 150 2.30 0.90 18.79
CA THR A 150 3.21 1.94 18.29
C THR A 150 4.35 1.40 17.42
N GLU A 151 4.43 0.08 17.27
CA GLU A 151 5.47 -0.56 16.47
C GLU A 151 5.01 -0.74 15.02
N LEU A 152 5.89 -0.42 14.07
CA LEU A 152 5.78 -0.82 12.68
C LEU A 152 6.55 -2.12 12.46
N PHE A 153 5.84 -3.14 12.00
CA PHE A 153 6.40 -4.35 11.40
C PHE A 153 6.53 -4.12 9.90
N ILE A 154 7.71 -4.33 9.34
CA ILE A 154 8.04 -3.93 7.97
C ILE A 154 8.55 -5.16 7.21
N THR A 155 7.79 -5.61 6.21
CA THR A 155 8.21 -6.69 5.31
C THR A 155 9.13 -6.16 4.22
N THR A 156 10.01 -7.03 3.75
CA THR A 156 10.94 -6.76 2.66
C THR A 156 10.98 -7.93 1.70
N ALA A 157 11.37 -7.68 0.45
CA ALA A 157 11.69 -8.72 -0.52
C ALA A 157 13.20 -8.93 -0.59
N LYS A 158 13.62 -10.13 -0.99
CA LYS A 158 15.03 -10.39 -1.27
C LYS A 158 15.40 -9.83 -2.64
N ASP A 159 16.55 -9.19 -2.73
CA ASP A 159 17.14 -8.86 -4.04
C ASP A 159 17.44 -10.13 -4.84
N ASP A 160 17.49 -10.00 -6.16
CA ASP A 160 17.97 -11.08 -7.02
C ASP A 160 19.43 -11.41 -6.66
N THR A 161 19.73 -12.70 -6.52
CA THR A 161 21.00 -13.18 -5.92
C THR A 161 22.25 -12.90 -6.76
N ASN A 162 22.12 -12.24 -7.91
CA ASN A 162 23.20 -11.91 -8.84
C ASN A 162 23.47 -10.40 -8.93
N ASP A 163 22.87 -9.57 -8.06
CA ASP A 163 23.11 -8.13 -8.03
C ASP A 163 24.29 -7.76 -7.12
N ASP A 164 25.51 -7.99 -7.61
CA ASP A 164 26.76 -7.68 -6.89
C ASP A 164 26.92 -6.18 -6.55
N GLN A 165 26.05 -5.31 -7.06
CA GLN A 165 26.08 -3.87 -6.76
C GLN A 165 25.63 -3.56 -5.33
N PHE A 166 24.82 -4.42 -4.70
CA PHE A 166 24.22 -4.17 -3.37
C PHE A 166 24.34 -5.37 -2.42
N PRO A 167 25.57 -5.80 -2.06
CA PRO A 167 25.79 -7.00 -1.25
C PRO A 167 25.17 -6.93 0.15
N GLU A 168 25.15 -5.74 0.76
CA GLU A 168 24.49 -5.52 2.06
C GLU A 168 22.98 -5.74 1.95
N SER A 169 22.35 -5.19 0.90
CA SER A 169 20.92 -5.36 0.64
C SER A 169 20.54 -6.83 0.42
N ILE A 170 21.35 -7.59 -0.33
CA ILE A 170 21.15 -9.03 -0.54
C ILE A 170 21.16 -9.79 0.79
N SER A 171 22.07 -9.44 1.70
CA SER A 171 22.23 -10.12 2.99
C SER A 171 21.07 -9.85 3.98
N HIS A 172 20.35 -8.75 3.76
CA HIS A 172 19.32 -8.24 4.66
C HIS A 172 17.91 -8.25 4.04
N GLY A 173 17.79 -8.52 2.74
CA GLY A 173 16.53 -8.59 2.01
C GLY A 173 15.74 -9.86 2.30
N GLY A 174 14.41 -9.73 2.36
CA GLY A 174 13.49 -10.83 2.70
C GLY A 174 13.30 -11.01 4.21
N HIS A 175 13.95 -10.19 5.04
CA HIS A 175 13.74 -10.18 6.48
C HIS A 175 12.49 -9.38 6.87
N LEU A 176 12.01 -9.62 8.09
CA LEU A 176 11.00 -8.81 8.77
C LEU A 176 11.69 -7.87 9.77
N TYR A 177 11.40 -6.58 9.68
CA TYR A 177 11.93 -5.57 10.60
C TYR A 177 10.84 -5.07 11.54
N LYS A 178 11.26 -4.50 12.67
CA LYS A 178 10.38 -3.90 13.66
C LYS A 178 10.98 -2.61 14.19
N VAL A 179 10.19 -1.54 14.21
CA VAL A 179 10.60 -0.21 14.72
C VAL A 179 9.45 0.38 15.53
N ASP A 180 9.71 0.79 16.77
CA ASP A 180 8.76 1.61 17.54
C ASP A 180 8.84 3.06 17.05
N VAL A 181 7.73 3.57 16.51
CA VAL A 181 7.65 4.92 15.97
C VAL A 181 6.96 5.90 16.91
N GLY A 182 6.56 5.44 18.10
CA GLY A 182 5.97 6.28 19.16
C GLY A 182 4.54 6.76 18.90
N VAL A 183 3.99 6.54 17.71
CA VAL A 183 2.60 6.84 17.33
C VAL A 183 1.85 5.55 17.02
N ARG A 184 0.58 5.47 17.43
CA ARG A 184 -0.23 4.26 17.22
C ARG A 184 -0.77 4.19 15.80
N GLY A 185 -0.87 2.97 15.28
CA GLY A 185 -1.63 2.69 14.06
C GLY A 185 -3.14 2.83 14.24
N GLN A 186 -3.84 3.08 13.14
CA GLN A 186 -5.30 2.92 13.10
C GLN A 186 -5.72 1.46 13.28
N SER A 187 -6.94 1.26 13.79
CA SER A 187 -7.55 -0.07 13.88
C SER A 187 -7.82 -0.62 12.48
N ARG A 188 -7.55 -1.92 12.28
CA ARG A 188 -7.90 -2.61 11.03
C ARG A 188 -9.29 -3.24 11.14
N TYR A 189 -9.99 -3.31 10.01
CA TYR A 189 -11.27 -3.98 9.91
C TYR A 189 -11.12 -5.43 9.42
N GLU A 190 -12.10 -6.26 9.72
CA GLU A 190 -12.17 -7.65 9.30
C GLU A 190 -13.20 -7.81 8.19
N PHE A 191 -12.89 -8.66 7.20
CA PHE A 191 -13.83 -9.00 6.14
C PHE A 191 -15.04 -9.71 6.73
N ARG A 192 -16.24 -9.32 6.30
CA ARG A 192 -17.51 -9.89 6.77
C ARG A 192 -18.17 -10.66 5.65
N ILE A 193 -18.81 -11.77 5.99
CA ILE A 193 -19.68 -12.53 5.08
C ILE A 193 -21.06 -12.55 5.73
N ASN A 194 -22.08 -12.15 4.97
CA ASN A 194 -23.46 -12.30 5.41
C ASN A 194 -23.76 -13.81 5.48
N GLN A 195 -23.98 -14.32 6.69
CA GLN A 195 -24.49 -15.69 6.90
C GLN A 195 -26.00 -15.75 6.69
#